data_AF-A0A8H7TJJ7-F1
#
_entry.id   AF-A0A8H7TJJ7-F1
#
_cell.length_a   1.000
_cell.length_b   1.000
_cell.length_c   1.000
_cell.angle_alpha   90.00
_cell.angle_beta   90.00
_cell.angle_gamma   90.00
#
_symmetry.space_group_name_H-M   'P 1'
#
loop_
_entity.id
_entity.type
_entity.pdbx_description
1 polymer ?
#
loop_
_entity_poly.entity_id
_entity_poly.type
_entity_poly.pdbx_seq_one_letter_code
_entity_poly.pdbx_strand_id
1 'polypeptide(L)'
;MSGTSNSGTNGTVIISGPNVIQLSNIYVKAGILHPITVGSAAVLVLFTYLRLGSNRSIAPITVFDWVINVALGSTLAGIVNGNSLTRGLLALATMLAFQYITSTLATRFHKRLAWVFQGPPLVIAFRGEMLMDVMLKHRISPNDVNAALRQKGVLNICQVEVGIIEPTGNFSIFTKKELLDARVDPDVLMAVPAYRKLCEHAEVRGEGAKVGTGSPSDGSGLGPDMDVEKGDERSRERNHIAGEAA
;
A
#
# COMPACT_ATOMS: atom_id res chain seq x y z
N MET A 1 -0.81 -15.89 -85.14
CA MET A 1 0.43 -15.08 -85.17
C MET A 1 0.13 -13.72 -84.58
N SER A 2 0.57 -13.47 -83.35
CA SER A 2 0.82 -12.12 -82.80
C SER A 2 1.71 -12.32 -81.59
N GLY A 3 2.88 -11.69 -81.62
CA GLY A 3 4.07 -12.10 -80.88
C GLY A 3 4.07 -11.70 -79.40
N THR A 4 4.65 -12.57 -78.58
CA THR A 4 5.06 -12.23 -77.22
C THR A 4 6.50 -11.70 -77.26
N SER A 5 6.66 -10.39 -77.11
CA SER A 5 7.95 -9.79 -76.78
C SER A 5 8.23 -9.97 -75.29
N ASN A 6 9.34 -10.64 -74.98
CA ASN A 6 9.85 -10.77 -73.61
C ASN A 6 11.01 -9.77 -73.46
N SER A 7 10.82 -8.73 -72.66
CA SER A 7 11.85 -7.73 -72.35
C SER A 7 11.42 -6.94 -71.12
N GLY A 8 11.97 -7.29 -69.96
CA GLY A 8 11.74 -6.57 -68.71
C GLY A 8 12.32 -7.29 -67.50
N THR A 9 13.64 -7.19 -67.37
CA THR A 9 14.40 -7.47 -66.14
C THR A 9 13.71 -6.89 -64.91
N ASN A 10 13.40 -7.76 -63.92
CA ASN A 10 12.91 -7.52 -62.55
C ASN A 10 11.60 -8.26 -62.25
N GLY A 11 11.62 -9.60 -62.23
CA GLY A 11 10.79 -10.49 -61.39
C GLY A 11 9.29 -10.21 -61.17
N THR A 12 8.65 -9.34 -61.93
CA THR A 12 7.31 -8.83 -61.63
C THR A 12 6.36 -9.35 -62.69
N VAL A 13 5.70 -10.45 -62.35
CA VAL A 13 4.61 -11.00 -63.13
C VAL A 13 3.36 -10.18 -62.81
N ILE A 14 3.06 -9.18 -63.65
CA ILE A 14 1.80 -8.43 -63.59
C ILE A 14 0.73 -9.27 -64.30
N ILE A 15 -0.02 -10.07 -63.53
CA ILE A 15 -1.23 -10.73 -64.01
C ILE A 15 -2.39 -9.79 -63.72
N SER A 16 -2.79 -8.99 -64.70
CA SER A 16 -4.03 -8.22 -64.64
C SER A 16 -5.23 -9.15 -64.74
N GLY A 17 -5.86 -9.44 -63.61
CA GLY A 17 -7.16 -10.09 -63.49
C GLY A 17 -7.98 -9.45 -62.36
N PRO A 18 -9.32 -9.51 -62.40
CA PRO A 18 -10.19 -8.81 -61.44
C PRO A 18 -10.12 -9.35 -60.00
N ASN A 19 -9.28 -10.35 -59.74
CA ASN A 19 -9.03 -10.95 -58.42
C ASN A 19 -7.52 -11.14 -58.17
N VAL A 20 -6.74 -10.07 -58.27
CA VAL A 20 -5.37 -10.06 -57.74
C VAL A 20 -5.44 -9.92 -56.22
N ILE A 21 -5.21 -11.02 -55.50
CA ILE A 21 -4.98 -10.99 -54.05
C ILE A 21 -3.68 -10.23 -53.83
N GLN A 22 -3.78 -8.92 -53.59
CA GLN A 22 -2.61 -8.09 -53.33
C GLN A 22 -1.93 -8.57 -52.05
N LEU A 23 -0.70 -9.11 -52.17
CA LEU A 23 0.14 -9.51 -51.04
C LEU A 23 0.33 -8.36 -50.02
N SER A 24 0.25 -7.09 -50.47
CA SER A 24 0.25 -5.91 -49.61
C SER A 24 -0.91 -5.89 -48.62
N ASN A 25 -2.11 -6.33 -49.02
CA ASN A 25 -3.27 -6.41 -48.15
C ASN A 25 -3.11 -7.53 -47.12
N ILE A 26 -2.48 -8.65 -47.48
CA ILE A 26 -2.18 -9.73 -46.52
C ILE A 26 -1.09 -9.28 -45.54
N TYR A 27 -0.04 -8.59 -46.01
CA TYR A 27 1.03 -8.07 -45.16
C TYR A 27 0.56 -6.96 -44.21
N VAL A 28 -0.27 -6.03 -44.67
CA VAL A 28 -0.86 -4.98 -43.82
C VAL A 28 -1.85 -5.58 -42.83
N LYS A 29 -2.70 -6.53 -43.28
CA LYS A 29 -3.69 -7.19 -42.41
C LYS A 29 -3.01 -8.12 -41.40
N ALA A 30 -1.96 -8.86 -41.78
CA ALA A 30 -1.12 -9.63 -40.87
C ALA A 30 -0.30 -8.73 -39.94
N GLY A 31 0.16 -7.57 -40.44
CA GLY A 31 0.86 -6.56 -39.67
C GLY A 31 -0.02 -5.87 -38.62
N ILE A 32 -1.34 -5.78 -38.84
CA ILE A 32 -2.34 -5.29 -37.87
C ILE A 32 -2.83 -6.43 -36.96
N LEU A 33 -2.98 -7.65 -37.49
CA LEU A 33 -3.41 -8.81 -36.69
C LEU A 33 -2.37 -9.21 -35.64
N HIS A 34 -1.08 -9.08 -35.97
CA HIS A 34 0.02 -9.45 -35.11
C HIS A 34 0.04 -8.66 -33.78
N PRO A 35 0.03 -7.31 -33.75
CA PRO A 35 -0.01 -6.55 -32.51
C PRO A 35 -1.31 -6.76 -31.72
N ILE A 36 -2.44 -7.00 -32.38
CA ILE A 36 -3.71 -7.29 -31.71
C ILE A 36 -3.62 -8.64 -30.99
N THR A 37 -3.24 -9.71 -31.69
CA THR A 37 -3.15 -11.07 -31.13
C THR A 37 -2.08 -11.18 -30.04
N VAL A 38 -0.88 -10.64 -30.29
CA VAL A 38 0.23 -10.62 -29.33
C VAL A 38 -0.08 -9.72 -28.14
N GLY A 39 -0.66 -8.53 -28.38
CA GLY A 39 -1.09 -7.61 -27.33
C GLY A 39 -2.15 -8.24 -26.43
N SER A 40 -3.19 -8.86 -27.00
CA SER A 40 -4.21 -9.58 -26.24
C SER A 40 -3.64 -10.75 -25.44
N ALA A 41 -2.76 -11.57 -26.03
CA ALA A 41 -2.12 -12.67 -25.33
C ALA A 41 -1.25 -12.18 -24.15
N ALA A 42 -0.48 -11.13 -24.35
CA ALA A 42 0.37 -10.58 -23.32
C ALA A 42 -0.42 -9.89 -22.19
N VAL A 43 -1.53 -9.21 -22.52
CA VAL A 43 -2.47 -8.68 -21.51
C VAL A 43 -3.13 -9.82 -20.72
N LEU A 44 -3.50 -10.93 -21.36
CA LEU A 44 -4.05 -12.11 -20.67
C LEU A 44 -3.04 -12.75 -19.72
N VAL A 45 -1.76 -12.87 -20.14
CA VAL A 45 -0.67 -13.36 -19.29
C VAL A 45 -0.48 -12.44 -18.09
N LEU A 46 -0.44 -11.11 -18.31
CA LEU A 46 -0.31 -10.13 -17.24
C LEU A 46 -1.52 -10.16 -16.30
N PHE A 47 -2.74 -10.24 -16.83
CA PHE A 47 -3.96 -10.36 -16.05
C PHE A 47 -3.95 -11.62 -15.20
N THR A 48 -3.54 -12.76 -15.75
CA THR A 48 -3.44 -14.03 -15.04
C THR A 48 -2.40 -13.94 -13.92
N TYR A 49 -1.24 -13.34 -14.19
CA TYR A 49 -0.22 -13.08 -13.16
C TYR A 49 -0.75 -12.22 -12.02
N LEU A 50 -1.38 -11.07 -12.35
CA LEU A 50 -1.95 -10.15 -11.37
C LEU A 50 -3.08 -10.81 -10.56
N ARG A 51 -3.89 -11.66 -11.21
CA ARG A 51 -4.98 -12.40 -10.58
C ARG A 51 -4.49 -13.49 -9.64
N LEU A 52 -3.45 -14.24 -10.03
CA LEU A 52 -2.85 -15.27 -9.18
C LEU A 52 -2.17 -14.66 -7.94
N GLY A 53 -1.68 -13.42 -8.03
CA GLY A 53 -1.17 -12.64 -6.89
C GLY A 53 -2.26 -12.07 -5.97
N SER A 54 -3.55 -12.20 -6.31
CA SER A 54 -4.62 -11.35 -5.74
C SER A 54 -5.19 -11.78 -4.39
N ASN A 55 -4.58 -12.71 -3.66
CA ASN A 55 -4.98 -12.97 -2.25
C ASN A 55 -4.48 -11.87 -1.29
N ARG A 56 -3.89 -10.78 -1.81
CA ARG A 56 -3.36 -9.64 -1.05
C ARG A 56 -3.95 -8.28 -1.43
N SER A 57 -5.06 -8.25 -2.17
CA SER A 57 -5.61 -7.09 -2.88
C SER A 57 -6.14 -5.90 -2.04
N ILE A 58 -5.64 -5.68 -0.82
CA ILE A 58 -5.88 -4.42 -0.07
C ILE A 58 -4.56 -3.87 0.52
N ALA A 59 -3.44 -4.59 0.38
CA ALA A 59 -2.15 -4.06 0.81
C ALA A 59 -1.70 -2.94 -0.15
N PRO A 60 -1.30 -1.76 0.36
CA PRO A 60 -0.79 -0.71 -0.50
C PRO A 60 0.47 -1.20 -1.22
N ILE A 61 0.51 -0.98 -2.54
CA ILE A 61 1.59 -1.40 -3.44
C ILE A 61 2.89 -0.69 -3.02
N THR A 62 4.00 -1.42 -2.90
CA THR A 62 5.28 -0.78 -2.54
C THR A 62 5.81 0.06 -3.71
N VAL A 63 6.65 1.06 -3.41
CA VAL A 63 7.27 1.91 -4.45
C VAL A 63 8.05 1.07 -5.47
N PHE A 64 8.70 0.00 -5.00
CA PHE A 64 9.45 -0.91 -5.85
C PHE A 64 8.54 -1.66 -6.84
N ASP A 65 7.40 -2.16 -6.38
CA ASP A 65 6.40 -2.83 -7.22
C ASP A 65 5.85 -1.87 -8.29
N TRP A 66 5.69 -0.59 -7.94
CA TRP A 66 5.31 0.47 -8.87
C TRP A 66 6.33 0.66 -10.01
N VAL A 67 7.63 0.72 -9.69
CA VAL A 67 8.70 0.84 -10.69
C VAL A 67 8.70 -0.35 -11.65
N ILE A 68 8.56 -1.57 -11.12
CA ILE A 68 8.51 -2.78 -11.95
C ILE A 68 7.27 -2.78 -12.85
N ASN A 69 6.11 -2.38 -12.35
CA ASN A 69 4.89 -2.31 -13.17
C ASN A 69 5.03 -1.32 -14.34
N VAL A 70 5.67 -0.17 -14.12
CA VAL A 70 5.97 0.79 -15.21
C VAL A 70 6.92 0.17 -16.23
N ALA A 71 7.96 -0.53 -15.76
CA ALA A 71 8.93 -1.18 -16.63
C ALA A 71 8.33 -2.35 -17.44
N LEU A 72 7.40 -3.11 -16.85
CA LEU A 72 6.61 -4.13 -17.53
C LEU A 72 5.76 -3.53 -18.65
N GLY A 73 5.12 -2.39 -18.41
CA GLY A 73 4.36 -1.67 -19.44
C GLY A 73 5.22 -1.22 -20.61
N SER A 74 6.41 -0.68 -20.35
CA SER A 74 7.37 -0.29 -21.39
C SER A 74 7.86 -1.50 -22.20
N THR A 75 8.16 -2.61 -21.51
CA THR A 75 8.58 -3.86 -22.16
C THR A 75 7.48 -4.42 -23.04
N LEU A 76 6.24 -4.45 -22.54
CA LEU A 76 5.07 -4.88 -23.27
C LEU A 76 4.84 -4.05 -24.55
N ALA A 77 4.95 -2.72 -24.45
CA ALA A 77 4.85 -1.84 -25.61
C ALA A 77 5.94 -2.16 -26.66
N GLY A 78 7.17 -2.45 -26.22
CA GLY A 78 8.26 -2.88 -27.10
C GLY A 78 7.95 -4.17 -27.87
N ILE A 79 7.27 -5.14 -27.23
CA ILE A 79 6.85 -6.40 -27.86
C ILE A 79 5.81 -6.15 -28.94
N VAL A 80 4.80 -5.34 -28.63
CA VAL A 80 3.72 -5.01 -29.55
C VAL A 80 4.27 -4.25 -30.78
N ASN A 81 5.29 -3.41 -30.59
CA ASN A 81 5.89 -2.61 -31.65
C ASN A 81 6.90 -3.36 -32.55
N GLY A 82 6.98 -4.69 -32.43
CA GLY A 82 7.76 -5.54 -33.36
C GLY A 82 9.17 -5.91 -32.89
N ASN A 83 9.52 -5.68 -31.63
CA ASN A 83 10.73 -6.30 -31.08
C ASN A 83 10.59 -7.83 -31.08
N SER A 84 11.73 -8.53 -31.11
CA SER A 84 11.77 -10.00 -31.08
C SER A 84 10.92 -10.55 -29.93
N LEU A 85 9.86 -11.29 -30.29
CA LEU A 85 8.86 -11.82 -29.36
C LEU A 85 9.52 -12.66 -28.25
N THR A 86 10.53 -13.46 -28.60
CA THR A 86 11.27 -14.30 -27.66
C THR A 86 12.04 -13.47 -26.62
N ARG A 87 12.71 -12.39 -27.05
CA ARG A 87 13.42 -11.48 -26.15
C ARG A 87 12.45 -10.74 -25.23
N GLY A 88 11.31 -10.34 -25.78
CA GLY A 88 10.23 -9.71 -25.05
C GLY A 88 9.62 -10.57 -23.95
N LEU A 89 9.20 -11.80 -24.30
CA LEU A 89 8.66 -12.75 -23.35
C LEU A 89 9.68 -13.13 -22.29
N LEU A 90 10.96 -13.30 -22.66
CA LEU A 90 12.03 -13.56 -21.70
C LEU A 90 12.20 -12.38 -20.73
N ALA A 91 12.18 -11.14 -21.22
CA ALA A 91 12.27 -9.95 -20.37
C ALA A 91 11.09 -9.84 -19.40
N LEU A 92 9.86 -10.06 -19.89
CA LEU A 92 8.66 -10.10 -19.04
C LEU A 92 8.76 -11.21 -17.99
N ALA A 93 9.10 -12.44 -18.39
CA ALA A 93 9.25 -13.57 -17.47
C ALA A 93 10.31 -13.30 -16.40
N THR A 94 11.43 -12.66 -16.77
CA THR A 94 12.49 -12.28 -15.83
C THR A 94 12.02 -11.23 -14.83
N MET A 95 11.31 -10.20 -15.30
CA MET A 95 10.72 -9.18 -14.41
C MET A 95 9.68 -9.77 -13.45
N LEU A 96 8.79 -10.63 -13.96
CA LEU A 96 7.78 -11.30 -13.12
C LEU A 96 8.43 -12.25 -12.11
N ALA A 97 9.46 -13.00 -12.51
CA ALA A 97 10.23 -13.85 -11.60
C ALA A 97 10.92 -13.00 -10.53
N PHE A 98 11.50 -11.86 -10.89
CA PHE A 98 12.13 -10.95 -9.95
C PHE A 98 11.11 -10.39 -8.94
N GLN A 99 9.94 -9.95 -9.42
CA GLN A 99 8.83 -9.49 -8.59
C GLN A 99 8.34 -10.56 -7.60
N TYR A 100 8.24 -11.81 -8.06
CA TYR A 100 7.87 -12.93 -7.22
C TYR A 100 8.94 -13.24 -6.16
N ILE A 101 10.22 -13.21 -6.56
CA ILE A 101 11.35 -13.42 -5.66
C ILE A 101 11.37 -12.34 -4.59
N THR A 102 11.28 -11.05 -4.95
CA THR A 102 11.32 -9.95 -3.97
C THR A 102 10.14 -10.00 -2.99
N SER A 103 8.93 -10.30 -3.48
CA SER A 103 7.75 -10.49 -2.63
C SER A 103 7.91 -11.69 -1.68
N THR A 104 8.43 -12.81 -2.17
CA THR A 104 8.72 -13.99 -1.35
C THR A 104 9.83 -13.71 -0.35
N LEU A 105 10.85 -12.95 -0.75
CA LEU A 105 11.97 -12.58 0.12
C LEU A 105 11.49 -11.67 1.25
N ALA A 106 10.66 -10.68 0.94
CA ALA A 106 10.09 -9.76 1.92
C ALA A 106 9.15 -10.45 2.94
N THR A 107 8.46 -11.52 2.53
CA THR A 107 7.54 -12.26 3.43
C THR A 107 8.23 -13.37 4.22
N ARG A 108 9.22 -14.05 3.63
CA ARG A 108 9.88 -15.22 4.23
C ARG A 108 11.10 -14.86 5.07
N PHE A 109 11.80 -13.77 4.75
CA PHE A 109 13.01 -13.39 5.48
C PHE A 109 12.72 -12.36 6.57
N HIS A 110 13.49 -12.46 7.65
CA HIS A 110 13.42 -11.63 8.86
C HIS A 110 13.20 -10.14 8.57
N LYS A 111 12.53 -9.43 9.49
CA LYS A 111 12.17 -7.99 9.45
C LYS A 111 13.27 -7.06 8.89
N ARG A 112 14.55 -7.40 9.07
CA ARG A 112 15.71 -6.64 8.58
C ARG A 112 15.92 -6.71 7.06
N LEU A 113 15.65 -7.85 6.42
CA LEU A 113 15.82 -7.98 4.96
C LEU A 113 14.66 -7.30 4.22
N ALA A 114 13.45 -7.32 4.79
CA ALA A 114 12.32 -6.55 4.31
C ALA A 114 12.64 -5.04 4.26
N TRP A 115 13.39 -4.51 5.22
CA TRP A 115 13.80 -3.09 5.22
C TRP A 115 14.76 -2.70 4.10
N VAL A 116 15.51 -3.64 3.53
CA VAL A 116 16.38 -3.33 2.37
C VAL A 116 15.52 -3.02 1.14
N PHE A 117 14.39 -3.71 0.98
CA PHE A 117 13.51 -3.56 -0.18
C PHE A 117 12.39 -2.54 0.04
N GLN A 118 11.88 -2.44 1.26
CA GLN A 118 10.71 -1.63 1.60
C GLN A 118 11.05 -0.41 2.46
N GLY A 119 12.19 -0.40 3.15
CA GLY A 119 12.50 0.58 4.20
C GLY A 119 11.77 0.28 5.51
N PRO A 120 12.28 0.76 6.66
CA PRO A 120 11.56 0.67 7.92
C PRO A 120 10.44 1.73 8.00
N PRO A 121 9.35 1.45 8.74
CA PRO A 121 8.35 2.48 9.06
C PRO A 121 9.00 3.64 9.82
N LEU A 122 8.61 4.87 9.49
CA LEU A 122 9.19 6.09 10.02
C LEU A 122 8.22 6.78 10.97
N VAL A 123 8.63 7.07 12.20
CA VAL A 123 7.81 7.84 13.14
C VAL A 123 8.06 9.33 12.94
N ILE A 124 7.00 10.08 12.63
CA ILE A 124 7.04 11.51 12.31
C ILE A 124 6.36 12.39 13.37
N ALA A 125 5.48 11.82 14.18
CA ALA A 125 4.83 12.50 15.29
C ALA A 125 4.74 11.54 16.49
N PHE A 126 4.94 12.06 17.70
CA PHE A 126 4.87 11.29 18.95
C PHE A 126 4.30 12.16 20.06
N ARG A 127 3.30 11.64 20.79
CA ARG A 127 2.63 12.26 21.95
C ARG A 127 2.12 13.69 21.77
N GLY A 128 1.87 14.09 20.54
CA GLY A 128 1.33 15.40 20.18
C GLY A 128 2.37 16.37 19.62
N GLU A 129 3.62 15.94 19.49
CA GLU A 129 4.71 16.71 18.91
C GLU A 129 5.16 16.12 17.57
N MET A 130 5.45 16.98 16.60
CA MET A 130 6.05 16.58 15.32
C MET A 130 7.57 16.47 15.48
N LEU A 131 8.14 15.33 15.09
CA LEU A 131 9.59 15.10 15.10
C LEU A 131 10.25 15.80 13.91
N MET A 132 10.46 17.11 14.04
CA MET A 132 10.94 17.95 12.94
C MET A 132 12.29 17.49 12.37
N ASP A 133 13.21 17.01 13.21
CA ASP A 133 14.52 16.50 12.77
C ASP A 133 14.37 15.29 11.84
N VAL A 134 13.44 14.40 12.15
CA VAL A 134 13.13 13.21 11.35
C VAL A 134 12.46 13.62 10.05
N MET A 135 11.48 14.54 10.12
CA MET A 135 10.77 15.05 8.96
C MET A 135 11.70 15.75 7.96
N LEU A 136 12.61 16.61 8.44
CA LEU A 136 13.59 17.32 7.62
C LEU A 136 14.53 16.34 6.91
N LYS A 137 15.04 15.33 7.62
CA LYS A 137 15.92 14.30 7.06
C LYS A 137 15.24 13.52 5.93
N HIS A 138 13.93 13.29 6.06
CA HIS A 138 13.13 12.53 5.09
C HIS A 138 12.34 13.43 4.11
N ARG A 139 12.61 14.74 4.09
CA ARG A 139 11.99 15.73 3.18
C ARG A 139 10.46 15.78 3.27
N ILE A 140 9.91 15.58 4.46
CA ILE A 140 8.47 15.62 4.72
C ILE A 140 8.11 17.01 5.23
N SER A 141 7.13 17.66 4.59
CA SER A 141 6.65 18.96 5.01
C SER A 141 5.65 18.82 6.16
N PRO A 142 5.59 19.78 7.11
CA PRO A 142 4.48 19.86 8.07
C PRO A 142 3.11 19.93 7.39
N ASN A 143 3.04 20.46 6.17
CA ASN A 143 1.80 20.47 5.38
C ASN A 143 1.34 19.07 4.97
N ASP A 144 2.26 18.14 4.74
CA ASP A 144 1.95 16.74 4.39
C ASP A 144 1.33 16.03 5.60
N VAL A 145 1.90 16.25 6.78
CA VAL A 145 1.36 15.75 8.05
C VAL A 145 -0.02 16.34 8.32
N ASN A 146 -0.19 17.65 8.14
CA ASN A 146 -1.48 18.30 8.30
C ASN A 146 -2.53 17.79 7.29
N ALA A 147 -2.12 17.46 6.06
CA ALA A 147 -3.02 16.84 5.08
C ALA A 147 -3.45 15.44 5.52
N ALA A 148 -2.52 14.63 6.02
CA ALA A 148 -2.82 13.31 6.57
C ALA A 148 -3.75 13.38 7.79
N LEU A 149 -3.55 14.34 8.69
CA LEU A 149 -4.44 14.59 9.83
C LEU A 149 -5.87 14.89 9.36
N ARG A 150 -6.03 15.76 8.34
CA ARG A 150 -7.35 16.06 7.76
C ARG A 150 -8.02 14.83 7.15
N GLN A 151 -7.27 13.98 6.44
CA GLN A 151 -7.82 12.73 5.89
C GLN A 151 -8.35 11.79 6.98
N LYS A 152 -7.70 11.77 8.16
CA LYS A 152 -8.13 11.01 9.33
C LYS A 152 -9.18 11.72 10.20
N GLY A 153 -9.56 12.95 9.86
CA GLY A 153 -10.53 13.75 10.64
C GLY A 153 -9.97 14.34 11.95
N VAL A 154 -8.64 14.37 12.11
CA VAL A 154 -7.96 14.95 13.28
C VAL A 154 -7.60 16.40 12.98
N LEU A 155 -8.04 17.33 13.84
CA LEU A 155 -7.82 18.77 13.64
C LEU A 155 -6.68 19.35 14.47
N ASN A 156 -6.22 18.61 15.49
CA ASN A 156 -5.18 19.07 16.40
C ASN A 156 -4.14 17.97 16.61
N ILE A 157 -2.88 18.30 16.34
CA ILE A 157 -1.74 17.40 16.54
C ILE A 157 -1.63 16.92 17.99
N CYS A 158 -2.03 17.70 18.99
CA CYS A 158 -1.95 17.34 20.41
C CYS A 158 -2.76 16.07 20.78
N GLN A 159 -3.75 15.71 19.95
CA GLN A 159 -4.57 14.51 20.11
C GLN A 159 -3.89 13.25 19.56
N VAL A 160 -2.85 13.40 18.74
CA VAL A 160 -2.09 12.31 18.15
C VAL A 160 -1.17 11.70 19.20
N GLU A 161 -1.20 10.37 19.31
CA GLU A 161 -0.23 9.62 20.10
C GLU A 161 0.98 9.25 19.24
N VAL A 162 0.74 8.79 18.01
CA VAL A 162 1.82 8.50 17.07
C VAL A 162 1.37 8.72 15.62
N GLY A 163 2.24 9.34 14.84
CA GLY A 163 2.15 9.42 13.38
C GLY A 163 3.30 8.65 12.75
N ILE A 164 2.97 7.72 11.86
CA ILE A 164 3.92 6.80 11.21
C ILE A 164 3.75 6.95 9.70
N ILE A 165 4.85 6.97 8.97
CA ILE A 165 4.87 6.78 7.53
C ILE A 165 5.27 5.33 7.27
N GLU A 166 4.36 4.62 6.61
CA GLU A 166 4.59 3.24 6.20
C GLU A 166 5.57 3.18 5.03
N PRO A 167 6.26 2.04 4.83
CA PRO A 167 7.06 1.76 3.64
C PRO A 167 6.39 2.04 2.29
N THR A 168 5.06 1.99 2.28
CA THR A 168 4.23 2.26 1.11
C THR A 168 4.06 3.75 0.81
N GLY A 169 4.50 4.63 1.72
CA GLY A 169 4.31 6.08 1.66
C GLY A 169 3.01 6.59 2.29
N ASN A 170 2.16 5.68 2.78
CA ASN A 170 0.93 6.07 3.46
C ASN A 170 1.19 6.55 4.89
N PHE A 171 0.35 7.49 5.34
CA PHE A 171 0.36 7.98 6.71
C PHE A 171 -0.59 7.17 7.59
N SER A 172 -0.04 6.57 8.64
CA SER A 172 -0.77 5.91 9.72
C SER A 172 -0.79 6.82 10.94
N ILE A 173 -1.94 7.35 11.31
CA ILE A 173 -2.09 8.26 12.47
C ILE A 173 -2.96 7.59 13.52
N PHE A 174 -2.44 7.51 14.74
CA PHE A 174 -3.15 6.98 15.90
C PHE A 174 -3.28 8.06 16.98
N THR A 175 -4.48 8.22 17.50
CA THR A 175 -4.79 9.21 18.54
C THR A 175 -4.69 8.60 19.93
N LYS A 176 -4.50 9.46 20.93
CA LYS A 176 -4.51 9.08 22.36
C LYS A 176 -5.80 8.37 22.75
N LYS A 177 -6.93 8.81 22.19
CA LYS A 177 -8.25 8.21 22.42
C LYS A 177 -8.34 6.78 21.85
N GLU A 178 -7.82 6.55 20.65
CA GLU A 178 -7.80 5.21 20.04
C GLU A 178 -6.93 4.23 20.86
N LEU A 179 -5.82 4.68 21.45
CA LEU A 179 -4.96 3.83 22.27
C LEU A 179 -5.59 3.48 23.64
N LEU A 180 -6.45 4.35 24.17
CA LEU A 180 -7.17 4.12 25.42
C LEU A 180 -8.42 3.21 25.25
N ASP A 181 -8.89 3.04 24.01
CA ASP A 181 -9.99 2.13 23.71
C ASP A 181 -9.46 0.68 23.63
N ALA A 182 -10.17 -0.28 24.23
CA ALA A 182 -9.75 -1.70 24.31
C ALA A 182 -9.70 -2.44 22.96
N ARG A 183 -9.87 -1.70 21.86
CA ARG A 183 -9.87 -2.20 20.48
C ARG A 183 -8.48 -2.20 19.84
N VAL A 184 -7.48 -1.58 20.47
CA VAL A 184 -6.12 -1.49 19.94
C VAL A 184 -5.17 -2.23 20.85
N ASP A 185 -4.55 -3.29 20.32
CA ASP A 185 -3.46 -3.98 20.99
C ASP A 185 -2.19 -3.10 20.93
N PRO A 186 -1.67 -2.61 22.08
CA PRO A 186 -0.47 -1.77 22.12
C PRO A 186 0.77 -2.44 21.51
N ASP A 187 0.80 -3.78 21.47
CA ASP A 187 1.91 -4.55 20.91
C ASP A 187 2.11 -4.27 19.41
N VAL A 188 1.04 -3.87 18.71
CA VAL A 188 1.11 -3.48 17.29
C VAL A 188 2.01 -2.28 17.08
N LEU A 189 1.92 -1.27 17.96
CA LEU A 189 2.79 -0.09 17.89
C LEU A 189 4.21 -0.42 18.37
N MET A 190 4.34 -1.28 19.38
CA MET A 190 5.65 -1.73 19.91
C MET A 190 6.43 -2.61 18.94
N ALA A 191 5.78 -3.13 17.89
CA ALA A 191 6.44 -3.80 16.78
C ALA A 191 7.25 -2.84 15.89
N VAL A 192 6.95 -1.54 15.92
CA VAL A 192 7.68 -0.49 15.20
C VAL A 192 8.93 -0.09 16.01
N PRO A 193 10.16 -0.40 15.54
CA PRO A 193 11.37 -0.21 16.35
C PRO A 193 11.63 1.25 16.73
N ALA A 194 11.27 2.20 15.85
CA ALA A 194 11.43 3.63 16.12
C ALA A 194 10.47 4.11 17.23
N TYR A 195 9.22 3.62 17.22
CA TYR A 195 8.25 3.95 18.27
C TYR A 195 8.69 3.40 19.63
N ARG A 196 9.12 2.12 19.67
CA ARG A 196 9.65 1.49 20.89
C ARG A 196 10.77 2.32 21.52
N LYS A 197 11.76 2.74 20.72
CA LYS A 197 12.88 3.57 21.20
C LYS A 197 12.41 4.90 21.79
N LEU A 198 11.44 5.55 21.15
CA LEU A 198 10.89 6.82 21.65
C LEU A 198 10.17 6.63 22.99
N CYS A 199 9.43 5.54 23.16
CA CYS A 199 8.81 5.19 24.45
C CYS A 199 9.86 4.95 25.54
N GLU A 200 10.90 4.15 25.25
CA GLU A 200 12.02 3.90 26.19
C GLU A 200 12.70 5.21 26.61
N HIS A 201 12.95 6.13 25.67
CA HIS A 201 13.54 7.43 25.98
C HIS A 201 12.61 8.35 26.81
N ALA A 202 11.31 8.35 26.53
CA ALA A 202 10.34 9.15 27.27
C ALA A 202 10.15 8.64 28.72
N GLU A 203 10.21 7.32 28.91
CA GLU A 203 10.14 6.69 30.23
C GLU A 203 11.36 7.04 31.09
N VAL A 204 12.56 6.97 30.52
CA VAL A 204 13.82 7.37 31.20
C VAL A 204 13.83 8.86 31.57
N ARG A 205 13.16 9.72 30.81
CA ARG A 205 13.05 11.17 31.08
C ARG A 205 11.99 11.52 32.13
N GLY A 206 11.26 10.54 32.66
CA GLY A 206 10.16 10.78 33.61
C GLY A 206 8.94 11.47 32.99
N GLU A 207 8.87 11.55 31.65
CA GLU A 207 7.73 12.06 30.88
C GLU A 207 6.67 10.96 30.66
N GLY A 208 6.89 9.76 31.24
CA GLY A 208 6.01 8.61 31.23
C GLY A 208 4.81 8.77 32.16
N ALA A 209 3.84 9.61 31.78
CA ALA A 209 2.56 9.69 32.49
C ALA A 209 1.37 9.37 31.57
N LYS A 210 0.70 8.26 31.91
CA LYS A 210 -0.68 7.87 31.58
C LYS A 210 -0.93 7.17 30.23
N VAL A 211 -0.35 5.99 30.03
CA VAL A 211 -1.09 4.89 29.37
C VAL A 211 -1.21 3.80 30.41
N GLY A 212 -2.40 3.71 31.03
CA GLY A 212 -2.68 2.76 32.08
C GLY A 212 -2.63 1.34 31.54
N THR A 213 -1.58 0.60 31.87
CA THR A 213 -1.58 -0.86 31.83
C THR A 213 -2.46 -1.35 32.99
N GLY A 214 -3.77 -1.24 32.83
CA GLY A 214 -4.74 -1.96 33.65
C GLY A 214 -4.83 -3.39 33.15
N SER A 215 -3.94 -4.27 33.61
CA SER A 215 -4.14 -5.71 33.48
C SER A 215 -5.10 -6.15 34.60
N PRO A 216 -6.18 -6.90 34.31
CA PRO A 216 -7.04 -7.46 35.33
C PRO A 216 -6.43 -8.74 35.90
N SER A 217 -6.74 -9.03 37.16
CA SER A 217 -6.40 -10.22 37.96
C SER A 217 -4.99 -10.25 38.58
N ASP A 218 -4.91 -9.94 39.87
CA ASP A 218 -4.93 -11.02 40.85
C ASP A 218 -5.36 -10.51 42.23
N GLY A 219 -6.43 -11.10 42.75
CA GLY A 219 -6.99 -10.77 44.06
C GLY A 219 -6.39 -11.69 45.12
N SER A 220 -5.66 -11.12 46.08
CA SER A 220 -5.54 -11.70 47.43
C SER A 220 -5.11 -10.62 48.42
N GLY A 221 -5.97 -10.37 49.41
CA GLY A 221 -5.74 -9.36 50.44
C GLY A 221 -6.92 -9.35 51.40
N LEU A 222 -6.93 -10.34 52.30
CA LEU A 222 -7.85 -10.46 53.42
C LEU A 222 -7.70 -9.28 54.40
N GLY A 223 -8.82 -8.58 54.65
CA GLY A 223 -9.31 -8.07 55.95
C GLY A 223 -8.66 -6.83 56.60
N PRO A 224 -9.25 -6.28 57.68
CA PRO A 224 -10.58 -6.57 58.27
C PRO A 224 -11.48 -5.33 58.51
N ASP A 225 -12.76 -5.62 58.72
CA ASP A 225 -13.77 -4.98 59.58
C ASP A 225 -13.66 -3.48 59.92
N MET A 226 -14.70 -2.72 59.51
CA MET A 226 -15.32 -1.70 60.36
C MET A 226 -16.81 -1.60 60.04
N ASP A 227 -17.61 -2.07 60.98
CA ASP A 227 -19.04 -1.79 61.13
C ASP A 227 -19.27 -0.30 61.41
N VAL A 228 -20.12 0.37 60.63
CA VAL A 228 -20.93 1.51 61.10
C VAL A 228 -22.30 1.49 60.41
N GLU A 229 -23.20 0.79 61.09
CA GLU A 229 -24.58 1.16 61.46
C GLU A 229 -25.25 2.44 60.86
N LYS A 230 -26.44 2.20 60.28
CA LYS A 230 -27.69 3.01 60.20
C LYS A 230 -27.69 4.43 59.60
N GLY A 231 -28.71 4.66 58.75
CA GLY A 231 -29.15 6.01 58.39
C GLY A 231 -30.30 6.01 57.40
N ASP A 232 -31.48 5.68 57.89
CA ASP A 232 -32.77 5.66 57.22
C ASP A 232 -33.22 7.05 56.70
N GLU A 233 -34.13 7.03 55.73
CA GLU A 233 -35.18 8.04 55.50
C GLU A 233 -34.82 9.54 55.58
N ARG A 234 -34.58 10.15 54.41
CA ARG A 234 -35.26 11.40 54.01
C ARG A 234 -35.70 11.26 52.56
N SER A 235 -36.97 10.95 52.35
CA SER A 235 -37.99 11.98 52.07
C SER A 235 -37.53 12.89 50.94
N ARG A 236 -38.04 12.62 49.73
CA ARG A 236 -39.24 13.34 49.26
C ARG A 236 -39.01 14.85 49.31
N GLU A 237 -38.31 15.39 48.32
CA GLU A 237 -38.48 16.78 47.88
C GLU A 237 -37.57 17.08 46.68
N ARG A 238 -38.13 16.90 45.48
CA ARG A 238 -37.86 17.61 44.21
C ARG A 238 -38.12 16.76 42.96
N ASN A 239 -39.24 16.05 42.95
CA ASN A 239 -40.05 16.02 41.72
C ASN A 239 -40.97 17.25 41.76
N HIS A 240 -40.42 18.43 41.47
CA HIS A 240 -41.22 19.63 41.19
C HIS A 240 -40.42 20.68 40.39
N ILE A 241 -39.82 20.29 39.27
CA ILE A 241 -39.55 21.21 38.15
C ILE A 241 -39.69 20.32 36.90
N ALA A 242 -40.91 20.11 36.40
CA ALA A 242 -41.48 20.91 35.31
C ALA A 242 -40.49 20.98 34.13
N GLY A 243 -40.68 20.29 33.02
CA GLY A 243 -41.92 20.30 32.25
C GLY A 243 -42.03 21.61 31.46
N GLU A 244 -41.01 21.97 30.68
CA GLU A 244 -41.09 23.03 29.67
C GLU A 244 -39.89 22.95 28.71
N ALA A 245 -40.09 22.28 27.58
CA ALA A 245 -39.38 22.52 26.31
C ALA A 245 -40.04 21.65 25.24
N ALA A 246 -41.21 22.11 24.81
CA ALA A 246 -41.66 21.93 23.43
C ALA A 246 -40.77 22.76 22.51
#